data_AF-A0A1I7N9F5-F1
#
_entry.id   AF-A0A1I7N9F5-F1
#
_cell.length_a   1.000
_cell.length_b   1.000
_cell.length_c   1.000
_cell.angle_alpha   90.00
_cell.angle_beta   90.00
_cell.angle_gamma   90.00
#
_symmetry.space_group_name_H-M   'P 1'
#
loop_
_entity.id
_entity.type
_entity.pdbx_description
1 polymer ?
#
loop_
_entity_poly.entity_id
_entity_poly.type
_entity_poly.pdbx_seq_one_letter_code
_entity_poly.pdbx_strand_id
1 'polypeptide(L)' 'MTHRGAGTEHVSTERLEKAVHAMAYIVLRHGEKYGPLLDRLADDLEARTRAPSARDRARQILAAMTREVSQHA' A
#
# COMPACT_ATOMS: atom_id res chain seq x y z
N MET A 1 18.77 21.70 18.79
CA MET A 1 19.13 21.59 17.36
C MET A 1 18.41 20.38 16.78
N THR A 2 17.69 20.61 15.70
CA THR A 2 16.68 19.73 15.09
C THR A 2 17.31 18.55 14.37
N HIS A 3 17.04 17.33 14.84
CA HIS A 3 17.18 16.13 13.99
C HIS A 3 16.01 16.10 13.00
N ARG A 4 16.16 16.87 11.92
CA ARG A 4 15.36 16.80 10.70
C ARG A 4 16.19 15.98 9.70
N GLY A 5 15.88 14.70 9.58
CA GLY A 5 16.53 13.79 8.63
C GLY A 5 15.61 12.62 8.29
N ALA A 6 14.88 12.77 7.19
CA ALA A 6 14.39 11.72 6.28
C ALA A 6 13.90 10.39 6.91
N GLY A 7 12.68 10.38 7.44
CA GLY A 7 11.96 9.16 7.77
C GLY A 7 11.00 8.72 6.68
N THR A 8 11.46 8.51 5.44
CA THR A 8 10.74 7.60 4.52
C THR A 8 11.01 6.16 4.95
N GLU A 9 10.73 5.84 6.21
CA GLU A 9 10.62 4.45 6.60
C GLU A 9 9.40 3.93 5.86
N HIS A 10 9.63 3.11 4.84
CA HIS A 10 8.56 2.36 4.21
C HIS A 10 7.88 1.55 5.31
N VAL A 11 6.75 2.06 5.81
CA VAL A 11 5.89 1.32 6.74
C VAL A 11 5.63 -0.03 6.06
N SER A 12 5.95 -1.14 6.69
CA SER A 12 5.67 -2.45 6.10
C SER A 12 4.16 -2.66 5.99
N THR A 13 3.72 -3.51 5.05
CA THR A 13 2.30 -3.90 4.96
C THR A 13 1.80 -4.47 6.29
N GLU A 14 2.62 -5.27 6.96
CA GLU A 14 2.31 -5.82 8.29
C GLU A 14 2.11 -4.73 9.36
N ARG A 15 2.93 -3.68 9.38
CA ARG A 15 2.73 -2.55 10.30
C ARG A 15 1.43 -1.81 10.01
N LEU A 16 1.05 -1.70 8.73
CA LEU A 16 -0.19 -1.07 8.32
C LEU A 16 -1.42 -1.91 8.70
N GLU A 17 -1.38 -3.23 8.51
CA GLU A 17 -2.42 -4.16 8.97
C GLU A 17 -2.65 -4.05 10.48
N LYS A 18 -1.56 -4.03 11.27
CA LYS A 18 -1.63 -3.82 12.73
C LYS A 18 -2.28 -2.47 13.08
N ALA A 19 -1.98 -1.41 12.33
CA ALA A 19 -2.59 -0.10 12.54
C ALA A 19 -4.10 -0.10 12.23
N VAL A 20 -4.53 -0.76 11.16
CA VAL A 20 -5.95 -0.95 10.82
C VAL A 20 -6.68 -1.67 11.95
N HIS A 21 -6.13 -2.77 12.46
CA HIS A 21 -6.73 -3.51 13.58
C HIS A 21 -6.84 -2.66 14.86
N ALA A 22 -5.78 -1.91 15.20
CA ALA A 22 -5.81 -1.02 16.35
C ALA A 22 -6.87 0.08 16.19
N MET A 23 -7.01 0.64 14.99
CA MET A 23 -8.01 1.67 14.73
C MET A 23 -9.44 1.12 14.75
N ALA A 24 -9.66 -0.09 14.24
CA ALA A 24 -10.96 -0.77 14.34
C ALA A 24 -11.38 -0.96 15.80
N TYR A 25 -10.44 -1.38 16.66
CA TYR A 25 -10.68 -1.45 18.10
C TYR A 25 -11.05 -0.08 18.70
N ILE A 26 -10.35 0.98 18.31
CA ILE A 26 -10.61 2.34 18.78
C ILE A 26 -12.02 2.80 18.37
N VAL A 27 -12.42 2.57 17.11
CA VAL A 27 -13.77 2.92 16.63
C VAL A 27 -14.84 2.19 17.44
N LEU A 28 -14.67 0.88 17.64
CA LEU A 28 -15.62 0.08 18.42
C LEU A 28 -15.72 0.54 19.89
N ARG A 29 -14.59 0.93 20.50
CA ARG A 29 -14.54 1.28 21.93
C ARG A 29 -14.86 2.76 22.22
N HIS A 30 -14.50 3.66 21.32
CA HIS A 30 -14.52 5.11 21.56
C HIS A 30 -15.41 5.88 20.57
N GLY A 31 -16.08 5.18 19.66
CA GLY A 31 -17.13 5.70 18.80
C GLY A 31 -16.69 6.08 17.38
N GLU A 32 -17.69 6.37 16.55
CA GLU A 32 -17.56 6.61 15.10
C GLU A 32 -16.72 7.83 14.72
N LYS A 33 -16.40 8.73 15.66
CA LYS A 33 -15.54 9.89 15.39
C LYS A 33 -14.15 9.53 14.85
N TYR A 34 -13.71 8.29 15.05
CA TYR A 34 -12.45 7.76 14.51
C TYR A 34 -12.61 7.03 13.17
N GLY A 35 -13.85 6.85 12.68
CA GLY A 35 -14.15 6.17 11.42
C GLY A 35 -13.33 6.69 10.23
N PRO A 36 -13.23 8.02 10.02
CA PRO A 36 -12.42 8.56 8.92
C PRO A 36 -10.93 8.18 8.98
N LEU A 37 -10.37 7.91 10.17
CA LEU A 37 -9.00 7.43 10.31
C LEU A 37 -8.88 5.95 9.98
N LEU A 38 -9.89 5.15 10.33
CA LEU A 38 -9.95 3.73 9.95
C LEU A 38 -10.04 3.59 8.43
N ASP A 39 -10.93 4.35 7.80
CA ASP A 39 -11.15 4.31 6.35
C ASP A 39 -9.86 4.62 5.60
N ARG A 40 -9.16 5.69 6.00
CA ARG A 40 -7.87 6.05 5.41
C ARG A 40 -6.83 4.93 5.51
N LEU A 41 -6.73 4.28 6.67
CA LEU A 41 -5.76 3.20 6.87
C LEU A 41 -6.13 1.95 6.06
N ALA A 42 -7.42 1.67 5.91
CA ALA A 42 -7.92 0.58 5.09
C ALA A 42 -7.66 0.83 3.61
N ASP A 43 -7.89 2.05 3.11
CA ASP A 43 -7.57 2.45 1.74
C ASP A 43 -6.07 2.33 1.44
N ASP A 44 -5.21 2.78 2.35
CA ASP A 44 -3.76 2.66 2.21
C ASP A 44 -3.32 1.18 2.16
N LEU A 45 -3.98 0.32 2.95
CA LEU A 45 -3.70 -1.12 2.95
C LEU A 45 -4.15 -1.75 1.63
N GLU A 46 -5.35 -1.42 1.17
CA GLU A 46 -5.89 -1.90 -0.09
C GLU A 46 -5.03 -1.47 -1.29
N ALA A 47 -4.55 -0.22 -1.30
CA ALA A 47 -3.66 0.27 -2.35
C ALA A 47 -2.36 -0.53 -2.41
N ARG A 48 -1.85 -0.98 -1.25
CA ARG A 48 -0.62 -1.79 -1.17
C ARG A 48 -0.82 -3.25 -1.49
N THR A 49 -1.96 -3.83 -1.13
CA THR A 49 -2.29 -5.22 -1.48
C THR A 49 -2.65 -5.36 -2.96
N ARG A 50 -3.31 -4.36 -3.55
CA ARG A 50 -3.60 -4.30 -4.99
C ARG A 50 -2.39 -3.92 -5.85
N ALA A 51 -1.29 -3.49 -5.26
CA ALA A 51 -0.07 -3.19 -6.03
C ALA A 51 0.41 -4.47 -6.72
N PRO A 52 0.60 -4.47 -8.06
CA PRO A 52 1.00 -5.66 -8.79
C PRO A 52 2.30 -6.22 -8.21
N SER A 53 2.35 -7.53 -7.97
CA SER A 53 3.53 -8.17 -7.40
C SER A 53 4.75 -7.91 -8.30
N ALA A 54 5.97 -8.01 -7.75
CA ALA A 54 7.18 -7.90 -8.57
C ALA A 54 7.17 -8.88 -9.76
N ARG A 55 6.56 -10.06 -9.56
CA ARG A 55 6.35 -11.07 -10.60
C ARG A 55 5.37 -10.60 -11.67
N ASP A 56 4.25 -9.98 -11.28
CA ASP A 56 3.27 -9.45 -12.22
C ASP A 56 3.84 -8.27 -13.01
N ARG A 57 4.61 -7.39 -12.36
CA ARG A 57 5.35 -6.32 -13.01
C ARG A 57 6.36 -6.86 -14.02
N ALA A 58 7.15 -7.86 -13.64
CA ALA A 58 8.09 -8.51 -14.55
C ALA A 58 7.39 -9.16 -15.75
N ARG A 59 6.26 -9.85 -15.52
CA ARG A 59 5.45 -10.44 -16.59
C ARG A 59 4.90 -9.37 -17.55
N GLN A 60 4.42 -8.24 -17.03
CA GLN A 60 3.92 -7.13 -17.85
C GLN A 60 5.03 -6.49 -18.70
N ILE A 61 6.22 -6.27 -18.11
CA ILE A 61 7.39 -5.74 -18.82
C ILE A 61 7.78 -6.68 -19.97
N LEU A 62 7.90 -7.98 -19.69
CA LEU A 62 8.23 -8.96 -20.72
C LEU A 62 7.15 -9.04 -21.81
N ALA A 63 5.87 -9.02 -21.43
CA ALA A 63 4.77 -9.04 -22.39
C ALA A 63 4.74 -7.80 -23.30
N ALA A 64 5.13 -6.63 -22.79
CA ALA A 64 5.25 -5.40 -23.57
C ALA A 64 6.41 -5.50 -24.59
N MET A 65 7.58 -6.01 -24.15
CA MET A 65 8.74 -6.21 -25.04
C MET A 65 8.44 -7.20 -26.18
N THR A 66 7.74 -8.30 -25.90
CA THR A 66 7.36 -9.27 -26.93
C THR A 66 6.40 -8.66 -27.96
N ARG A 67 5.47 -7.79 -27.54
CA ARG A 67 4.56 -7.10 -28.49
C ARG A 67 5.31 -6.13 -29.40
N GLU A 68 6.29 -5.40 -28.89
CA GLU A 68 7.08 -4.47 -29.69
C GLU A 68 7.94 -5.19 -30.74
N VAL A 69 8.52 -6.35 -30.39
CA VAL A 69 9.29 -7.17 -31.33
C VAL A 69 8.41 -7.74 -32.45
N SER A 70 7.17 -8.15 -32.14
CA SER A 70 6.23 -8.64 -33.15
C SER A 70 5.61 -7.55 -34.04
N GLN A 71 5.73 -6.26 -33.69
CA GLN A 71 5.26 -5.14 -34.51
C GLN A 71 6.34 -4.57 -35.45
N HIS A 72 7.59 -5.01 -35.30
CA HIS A 72 8.74 -4.58 -36.13
C HIS A 72 9.35 -5.72 -36.96
N ALA A 73 8.68 -6.87 -37.03
CA ALA A 73 9.02 -8.01 -37.89
C ALA A 73 8.01 -8.11 -39.04
#